data_AF-A0A0B6ZBL1-F1
#
_entry.id   AF-A0A0B6ZBL1-F1
#
_cell.length_a   1.000
_cell.length_b   1.000
_cell.length_c   1.000
_cell.angle_alpha   90.00
_cell.angle_beta   90.00
_cell.angle_gamma   90.00
#
_symmetry.space_group_name_H-M   'P 1'
#
loop_
_entity.id
_entity.type
_entity.pdbx_description
1 polymer ?
#
loop_
_entity_poly.entity_id
_entity_poly.type
_entity_poly.pdbx_seq_one_letter_code
_entity_poly.pdbx_strand_id
1 'polypeptide(L)'
;ISLPSQEDDRIQRYNTLSTLYKQIGFKRKSAFFIRVSGMHCVAPDSSPSWSQCYELLLQSLEGYSLTINPREIERDHPVGWPVLQYRVLHELVYAARRMSNPQIAVRHMTQLIDIMLPHLNVNDQREAVSGLSVLTSKCPGTTQPIALDSGLILPPVPLLSLPTVRSFRLLPPSPHLQANKLECDVDTSSGVFIYTPLLLNNKRVNESKPDFKWVCGD
;
A
#
# COMPACT_ATOMS: atom_id res chain seq x y z
N ILE A 1 -37.79 -32.54 -3.85
CA ILE A 1 -37.05 -32.26 -2.60
C ILE A 1 -35.59 -32.26 -2.96
N SER A 2 -35.01 -31.10 -3.21
CA SER A 2 -33.57 -30.93 -3.41
C SER A 2 -32.90 -31.18 -2.07
N LEU A 3 -32.07 -32.22 -1.95
CA LEU A 3 -31.23 -32.39 -0.77
C LEU A 3 -30.34 -31.14 -0.65
N PRO A 4 -30.15 -30.56 0.55
CA PRO A 4 -29.08 -29.60 0.75
C PRO A 4 -27.79 -30.27 0.28
N SER A 5 -27.01 -29.58 -0.53
CA SER A 5 -25.79 -30.14 -1.08
C SER A 5 -24.88 -30.54 0.09
N GLN A 6 -24.11 -31.61 -0.08
CA GLN A 6 -23.06 -32.04 0.87
C GLN A 6 -22.10 -30.89 1.28
N GLU A 7 -22.12 -29.78 0.55
CA GLU A 7 -21.34 -28.58 0.75
C GLU A 7 -21.94 -27.61 1.78
N ASP A 8 -23.27 -27.41 1.80
CA ASP A 8 -23.95 -26.63 2.84
C ASP A 8 -23.70 -27.25 4.22
N ASP A 9 -23.68 -28.58 4.28
CA ASP A 9 -23.33 -29.35 5.47
C ASP A 9 -21.89 -29.07 5.94
N ARG A 10 -20.94 -28.78 5.03
CA ARG A 10 -19.54 -28.49 5.40
C ARG A 10 -19.40 -27.09 5.99
N ILE A 11 -20.04 -26.10 5.39
CA ILE A 11 -20.08 -24.72 5.91
C ILE A 11 -20.70 -24.72 7.32
N GLN A 12 -21.83 -25.41 7.50
CA GLN A 12 -22.46 -25.55 8.82
C GLN A 12 -21.55 -26.24 9.84
N ARG A 13 -20.83 -27.30 9.46
CA ARG A 13 -19.85 -27.97 10.35
C ARG A 13 -18.74 -27.02 10.78
N TYR A 14 -18.17 -26.22 9.88
CA TYR A 14 -17.13 -25.26 10.25
C TYR A 14 -17.66 -24.15 11.16
N ASN A 15 -18.86 -23.63 10.91
CA ASN A 15 -19.50 -22.64 11.78
C ASN A 15 -19.78 -23.20 13.18
N THR A 16 -20.23 -24.47 13.26
CA THR A 16 -20.44 -25.17 14.53
C THR A 16 -19.13 -25.32 15.30
N LEU A 17 -18.07 -25.81 14.64
CA LEU A 17 -16.73 -25.93 15.23
C LEU A 17 -16.21 -24.58 15.71
N SER A 18 -16.39 -23.52 14.92
CA SER A 18 -15.98 -22.18 15.32
C SER A 18 -16.66 -21.72 16.61
N THR A 19 -17.97 -21.91 16.71
CA THR A 19 -18.77 -21.55 17.89
C THR A 19 -18.30 -22.30 19.13
N LEU A 20 -18.04 -23.61 19.01
CA LEU A 20 -17.51 -24.43 20.10
C LEU A 20 -16.14 -23.93 20.57
N TYR A 21 -15.21 -23.67 19.65
CA TYR A 21 -13.90 -23.13 20.02
C TYR A 21 -14.00 -21.74 20.64
N LYS A 22 -14.94 -20.90 20.20
CA LYS A 22 -15.20 -19.58 20.80
C LYS A 22 -15.68 -19.72 22.25
N GLN A 23 -16.62 -20.62 22.51
CA GLN A 23 -17.18 -20.86 23.85
C GLN A 23 -16.12 -21.39 24.84
N ILE A 24 -15.18 -22.21 24.38
CA ILE A 24 -14.10 -22.76 25.23
C ILE A 24 -12.93 -21.76 25.36
N GLY A 25 -12.97 -20.62 24.66
CA GLY A 25 -11.96 -19.56 24.75
C GLY A 25 -10.81 -19.66 23.73
N PHE A 26 -10.82 -20.64 22.82
CA PHE A 26 -9.83 -20.77 21.75
C PHE A 26 -10.13 -19.83 20.57
N LYS A 27 -9.98 -18.51 20.78
CA LYS A 27 -10.30 -17.46 19.80
C LYS A 27 -9.65 -17.65 18.43
N ARG A 28 -8.36 -18.01 18.38
CA ARG A 28 -7.64 -18.21 17.10
C ARG A 28 -8.13 -19.42 16.31
N LYS A 29 -8.47 -20.52 17.00
CA LYS A 29 -9.06 -21.71 16.34
C LYS A 29 -10.47 -21.39 15.84
N SER A 30 -11.26 -20.66 16.63
CA SER A 30 -12.56 -20.15 16.19
C SER A 30 -12.42 -19.33 14.89
N ALA A 31 -11.55 -18.32 14.86
CA ALA A 31 -11.33 -17.49 13.68
C ALA A 31 -10.82 -18.29 12.47
N PHE A 32 -9.97 -19.28 12.69
CA PHE A 32 -9.55 -20.20 11.64
C PHE A 32 -10.74 -20.91 10.97
N PHE A 33 -11.66 -21.47 11.76
CA PHE A 33 -12.83 -22.14 11.18
C PHE A 33 -13.82 -21.17 10.51
N ILE A 34 -13.98 -19.94 11.02
CA ILE A 34 -14.76 -18.90 10.30
C ILE A 34 -14.12 -18.59 8.94
N ARG A 35 -12.80 -18.35 8.92
CA ARG A 35 -12.06 -18.07 7.69
C ARG A 35 -12.16 -19.21 6.68
N VAL A 36 -12.00 -20.46 7.13
CA VAL A 36 -12.17 -21.65 6.28
C VAL A 36 -13.58 -21.73 5.73
N SER A 37 -14.60 -21.45 6.55
CA SER A 37 -15.99 -21.35 6.10
C SER A 37 -16.16 -20.27 5.02
N GLY A 38 -15.55 -19.09 5.20
CA GLY A 38 -15.60 -18.00 4.22
C GLY A 38 -14.97 -18.37 2.88
N MET A 39 -13.78 -19.00 2.90
CA MET A 39 -13.11 -19.47 1.68
C MET A 39 -13.92 -20.55 0.95
N HIS A 40 -14.69 -21.36 1.68
CA HIS A 40 -15.59 -22.35 1.07
C HIS A 40 -16.79 -21.70 0.35
N CYS A 41 -17.24 -20.51 0.74
CA CYS A 41 -18.31 -19.79 0.04
C CYS A 41 -17.94 -19.38 -1.39
N VAL A 42 -16.66 -19.49 -1.78
CA VAL A 42 -16.14 -19.11 -3.09
C VAL A 42 -15.36 -20.26 -3.74
N ALA A 43 -15.57 -21.49 -3.27
CA ALA A 43 -14.97 -22.68 -3.85
C ALA A 43 -15.49 -22.90 -5.28
N PRO A 44 -14.68 -23.42 -6.22
CA PRO A 44 -15.05 -23.60 -7.62
C PRO A 44 -16.30 -24.48 -7.85
N ASP A 45 -16.55 -25.40 -6.92
CA ASP A 45 -17.65 -26.37 -7.00
C ASP A 45 -19.00 -25.79 -6.52
N SER A 46 -18.98 -24.59 -5.94
CA SER A 46 -20.11 -23.89 -5.33
C SER A 46 -20.54 -22.66 -6.13
N SER A 47 -21.77 -22.17 -5.96
CA SER A 47 -22.16 -20.84 -6.45
C SER A 47 -21.45 -19.76 -5.62
N PRO A 48 -20.48 -19.01 -6.17
CA PRO A 48 -19.57 -18.21 -5.36
C PRO A 48 -20.26 -16.97 -4.77
N SER A 49 -20.24 -16.86 -3.44
CA SER A 49 -20.75 -15.72 -2.69
C SER A 49 -19.59 -14.92 -2.07
N TRP A 50 -19.10 -13.94 -2.83
CA TRP A 50 -18.01 -13.07 -2.38
C TRP A 50 -18.40 -12.17 -1.21
N SER A 51 -19.66 -11.75 -1.13
CA SER A 51 -20.19 -10.99 0.01
C SER A 51 -20.16 -11.80 1.30
N GLN A 52 -20.60 -13.06 1.26
CA GLN A 52 -20.58 -13.95 2.43
C GLN A 52 -19.14 -14.31 2.83
N CYS A 53 -18.26 -14.57 1.86
CA CYS A 53 -16.84 -14.78 2.11
C CYS A 53 -16.22 -13.57 2.83
N TYR A 54 -16.48 -12.36 2.33
CA TYR A 54 -16.00 -11.12 2.91
C TYR A 54 -16.48 -10.90 4.36
N GLU A 55 -17.78 -11.10 4.63
CA GLU A 55 -18.36 -10.97 5.97
C GLU A 55 -17.74 -11.97 6.97
N LEU A 56 -17.55 -13.23 6.55
CA LEU A 56 -16.87 -14.23 7.38
C LEU A 56 -15.40 -13.87 7.61
N LEU A 57 -14.70 -13.36 6.60
CA LEU A 57 -13.31 -12.88 6.77
C LEU A 57 -13.24 -11.72 7.77
N LEU A 58 -14.16 -10.76 7.72
CA LEU A 58 -14.25 -9.67 8.71
C LEU A 58 -14.44 -10.22 10.13
N GLN A 59 -15.35 -11.17 10.32
CA GLN A 59 -15.59 -11.81 11.63
C GLN A 59 -14.35 -12.55 12.16
N SER A 60 -13.46 -13.01 11.29
CA SER A 60 -12.25 -13.73 11.68
C SER A 60 -11.12 -12.82 12.18
N LEU A 61 -11.17 -11.51 11.94
CA LEU A 61 -10.07 -10.59 12.23
C LEU A 61 -9.64 -10.58 13.71
N GLU A 62 -10.60 -10.54 14.65
CA GLU A 62 -10.30 -10.47 16.09
C GLU A 62 -9.43 -11.66 16.55
N GLY A 63 -9.67 -12.86 16.02
CA GLY A 63 -8.90 -14.05 16.39
C GLY A 63 -7.47 -14.08 15.85
N TYR A 64 -7.12 -13.12 14.98
CA TYR A 64 -5.76 -12.89 14.48
C TYR A 64 -5.13 -11.61 15.03
N SER A 65 -5.72 -11.02 16.09
CA SER A 65 -5.28 -9.75 16.66
C SER A 65 -5.30 -8.61 15.62
N LEU A 66 -6.30 -8.64 14.75
CA LEU A 66 -6.59 -7.59 13.78
C LEU A 66 -7.92 -6.94 14.14
N THR A 67 -8.05 -5.66 13.79
CA THR A 67 -9.26 -4.86 13.96
C THR A 67 -9.53 -4.11 12.66
N ILE A 68 -10.78 -3.77 12.42
CA ILE A 68 -11.22 -2.95 11.29
C ILE A 68 -10.69 -1.51 11.43
N ASN A 69 -10.42 -1.06 12.65
CA ASN A 69 -9.93 0.28 12.94
C ASN A 69 -8.42 0.24 13.20
N PRO A 70 -7.59 0.75 12.27
CA PRO A 70 -6.12 0.72 12.46
C PRO A 70 -5.64 1.50 13.68
N ARG A 71 -6.45 2.43 14.22
CA ARG A 71 -6.09 3.21 15.41
C ARG A 71 -6.15 2.41 16.71
N GLU A 72 -6.87 1.30 16.72
CA GLU A 72 -6.98 0.41 17.88
C GLU A 72 -5.82 -0.59 17.96
N ILE A 73 -4.92 -0.59 16.96
CA ILE A 73 -3.78 -1.49 16.91
C ILE A 73 -2.64 -0.90 17.72
N GLU A 74 -2.22 -1.62 18.76
CA GLU A 74 -1.02 -1.31 19.53
C GLU A 74 0.22 -1.47 18.65
N ARG A 75 0.97 -0.38 18.44
CA ARG A 75 2.16 -0.37 17.57
C ARG A 75 3.45 -0.72 18.31
N ASP A 76 3.44 -0.64 19.65
CA ASP A 76 4.63 -0.81 20.49
C ASP A 76 4.92 -2.27 20.87
N HIS A 77 3.97 -3.18 20.64
CA HIS A 77 4.15 -4.60 20.91
C HIS A 77 3.73 -5.43 19.68
N PRO A 78 4.55 -6.41 19.24
CA PRO A 78 4.14 -7.30 18.16
C PRO A 78 3.01 -8.21 18.65
N VAL A 79 1.76 -7.82 18.39
CA VAL A 79 0.60 -8.63 18.71
C VAL A 79 0.31 -9.57 17.53
N GLY A 80 0.50 -10.87 17.73
CA GLY A 80 0.11 -11.90 16.76
C GLY A 80 1.24 -12.39 15.84
N TRP A 81 0.86 -12.85 14.64
CA TRP A 81 1.79 -13.46 13.67
C TRP A 81 1.74 -12.68 12.35
N PRO A 82 2.75 -11.84 12.05
CA PRO A 82 2.68 -10.94 10.91
C PRO A 82 2.42 -11.63 9.56
N VAL A 83 3.06 -12.78 9.33
CA VAL A 83 2.85 -13.57 8.09
C VAL A 83 1.38 -14.01 7.94
N LEU A 84 0.74 -14.40 9.04
CA LEU A 84 -0.66 -14.82 9.02
C LEU A 84 -1.61 -13.63 8.90
N GLN A 85 -1.31 -12.53 9.58
CA GLN A 85 -2.07 -11.29 9.52
C GLN A 85 -2.07 -10.70 8.11
N TYR A 86 -0.90 -10.64 7.47
CA TYR A 86 -0.77 -10.26 6.06
C TYR A 86 -1.65 -11.12 5.18
N ARG A 87 -1.58 -12.45 5.32
CA ARG A 87 -2.40 -13.37 4.50
C ARG A 87 -3.90 -13.11 4.68
N VAL A 88 -4.37 -12.94 5.91
CA VAL A 88 -5.79 -12.69 6.20
C VAL A 88 -6.24 -11.34 5.63
N LEU A 89 -5.45 -10.27 5.82
CA LEU A 89 -5.76 -8.96 5.24
C LEU A 89 -5.73 -9.00 3.71
N HIS A 90 -4.79 -9.73 3.11
CA HIS A 90 -4.70 -9.87 1.66
C HIS A 90 -5.90 -10.64 1.09
N GLU A 91 -6.35 -11.70 1.76
CA GLU A 91 -7.59 -12.42 1.41
C GLU A 91 -8.82 -11.51 1.54
N LEU A 92 -8.88 -10.67 2.58
CA LEU A 92 -9.95 -9.69 2.77
C LEU A 92 -9.97 -8.66 1.63
N VAL A 93 -8.81 -8.13 1.25
CA VAL A 93 -8.66 -7.26 0.07
C VAL A 93 -9.13 -7.98 -1.19
N TYR A 94 -8.71 -9.24 -1.38
CA TYR A 94 -9.09 -10.02 -2.54
C TYR A 94 -10.60 -10.24 -2.62
N ALA A 95 -11.25 -10.63 -1.50
CA ALA A 95 -12.69 -10.79 -1.43
C ALA A 95 -13.41 -9.46 -1.75
N ALA A 96 -12.95 -8.35 -1.15
CA ALA A 96 -13.51 -7.02 -1.42
C ALA A 96 -13.37 -6.60 -2.90
N ARG A 97 -12.28 -6.97 -3.59
CA ARG A 97 -12.12 -6.70 -5.03
C ARG A 97 -13.15 -7.42 -5.90
N ARG A 98 -13.63 -8.58 -5.44
CA ARG A 98 -14.62 -9.39 -6.15
C ARG A 98 -16.05 -8.96 -5.87
N MET A 99 -16.26 -8.07 -4.90
CA MET A 99 -17.55 -7.43 -4.62
C MET A 99 -17.82 -6.25 -5.56
N SER A 100 -19.08 -5.81 -5.63
CA SER A 100 -19.53 -4.71 -6.49
C SER A 100 -19.03 -3.32 -6.08
N ASN A 101 -18.32 -3.19 -4.95
CA ASN A 101 -17.85 -1.89 -4.43
C ASN A 101 -16.31 -1.83 -4.33
N PRO A 102 -15.61 -1.22 -5.30
CA PRO A 102 -14.14 -1.14 -5.31
C PRO A 102 -13.56 -0.25 -4.20
N GLN A 103 -14.35 0.64 -3.59
CA GLN A 103 -13.88 1.51 -2.50
C GLN A 103 -13.48 0.71 -1.27
N ILE A 104 -14.19 -0.40 -1.00
CA ILE A 104 -13.90 -1.31 0.11
C ILE A 104 -12.52 -1.96 -0.09
N ALA A 105 -12.21 -2.38 -1.31
CA ALA A 105 -10.90 -2.96 -1.63
C ALA A 105 -9.76 -1.94 -1.43
N VAL A 106 -9.95 -0.69 -1.86
CA VAL A 106 -8.99 0.40 -1.61
C VAL A 106 -8.80 0.61 -0.11
N ARG A 107 -9.89 0.65 0.67
CA ARG A 107 -9.86 0.82 2.12
C ARG A 107 -9.03 -0.27 2.82
N HIS A 108 -9.32 -1.54 2.53
CA HIS A 108 -8.58 -2.67 3.12
C HIS A 108 -7.13 -2.74 2.65
N MET A 109 -6.85 -2.36 1.41
CA MET A 109 -5.48 -2.32 0.91
C MET A 109 -4.65 -1.23 1.61
N THR A 110 -5.28 -0.07 1.82
CA THR A 110 -4.68 1.04 2.58
C THR A 110 -4.42 0.62 4.03
N GLN A 111 -5.38 -0.08 4.65
CA GLN A 111 -5.24 -0.66 5.99
C GLN A 111 -4.09 -1.68 6.06
N LEU A 112 -4.01 -2.60 5.10
CA LEU A 112 -2.93 -3.59 5.02
C LEU A 112 -1.57 -2.89 5.00
N ILE A 113 -1.40 -1.85 4.18
CA ILE A 113 -0.15 -1.09 4.12
C ILE A 113 0.10 -0.35 5.44
N ASP A 114 -0.88 0.34 6.02
CA ASP A 114 -0.70 1.11 7.26
C ASP A 114 -0.20 0.22 8.42
N ILE A 115 -0.68 -1.02 8.49
CA ILE A 115 -0.41 -1.97 9.58
C ILE A 115 0.81 -2.85 9.29
N MET A 116 0.87 -3.44 8.09
CA MET A 116 1.79 -4.53 7.81
C MET A 116 3.12 -4.09 7.22
N LEU A 117 3.22 -2.89 6.63
CA LEU A 117 4.43 -2.46 5.91
C LEU A 117 5.75 -2.66 6.69
N PRO A 118 5.83 -2.38 8.02
CA PRO A 118 7.06 -2.62 8.80
C PRO A 118 7.45 -4.10 8.94
N HIS A 119 6.51 -5.02 8.75
CA HIS A 119 6.70 -6.46 8.95
C HIS A 119 6.88 -7.24 7.64
N LEU A 120 6.76 -6.58 6.49
CA LEU A 120 6.87 -7.20 5.18
C LEU A 120 8.30 -7.13 4.65
N ASN A 121 8.68 -8.13 3.85
CA ASN A 121 9.93 -8.08 3.08
C ASN A 121 9.79 -7.10 1.89
N VAL A 122 10.91 -6.72 1.27
CA VAL A 122 10.92 -5.73 0.18
C VAL A 122 10.04 -6.12 -1.01
N ASN A 123 9.91 -7.41 -1.32
CA ASN A 123 9.07 -7.88 -2.42
C ASN A 123 7.58 -7.72 -2.09
N ASP A 124 7.16 -8.17 -0.91
CA ASP A 124 5.78 -8.06 -0.43
C ASP A 124 5.38 -6.59 -0.26
N GLN A 125 6.29 -5.73 0.19
CA GLN A 125 6.07 -4.28 0.25
C GLN A 125 5.81 -3.70 -1.14
N ARG A 126 6.61 -4.07 -2.15
CA ARG A 126 6.43 -3.62 -3.54
C ARG A 126 5.11 -4.12 -4.12
N GLU A 127 4.76 -5.38 -3.89
CA GLU A 127 3.49 -5.95 -4.34
C GLU A 127 2.30 -5.24 -3.69
N ALA A 128 2.37 -4.98 -2.38
CA ALA A 128 1.32 -4.27 -1.66
C ALA A 128 1.15 -2.83 -2.18
N VAL A 129 2.22 -2.06 -2.28
CA VAL A 129 2.16 -0.67 -2.76
C VAL A 129 1.71 -0.60 -4.22
N SER A 130 2.19 -1.52 -5.08
CA SER A 130 1.74 -1.64 -6.47
C SER A 130 0.26 -2.00 -6.56
N GLY A 131 -0.20 -2.92 -5.72
CA GLY A 131 -1.61 -3.30 -5.63
C GLY A 131 -2.52 -2.14 -5.20
N LEU A 132 -2.07 -1.30 -4.26
CA LEU A 132 -2.80 -0.08 -3.91
C LEU A 132 -2.85 0.90 -5.09
N SER A 133 -1.72 1.13 -5.77
CA SER A 133 -1.65 2.00 -6.96
C SER A 133 -2.67 1.57 -8.03
N VAL A 134 -2.72 0.28 -8.35
CA VAL A 134 -3.68 -0.29 -9.33
C VAL A 134 -5.13 -0.16 -8.87
N LEU A 135 -5.42 -0.26 -7.57
CA LEU A 135 -6.78 -0.05 -7.08
C LEU A 135 -7.17 1.43 -7.16
N THR A 136 -6.25 2.32 -6.74
CA THR A 136 -6.49 3.77 -6.74
C THR A 136 -6.62 4.37 -8.13
N SER A 137 -6.02 3.75 -9.15
CA SER A 137 -6.20 4.18 -10.54
C SER A 137 -7.61 3.92 -11.07
N LYS A 138 -8.32 2.93 -10.51
CA LYS A 138 -9.72 2.61 -10.86
C LYS A 138 -10.71 3.35 -9.99
N CYS A 139 -10.42 3.51 -8.71
CA CYS A 139 -11.30 4.15 -7.75
C CYS A 139 -10.46 4.95 -6.74
N PRO A 140 -10.59 6.29 -6.68
CA PRO A 140 -9.81 7.09 -5.75
C PRO A 140 -10.13 6.71 -4.30
N GLY A 141 -9.12 6.80 -3.43
CA GLY A 141 -9.33 6.62 -1.99
C GLY A 141 -10.20 7.73 -1.41
N THR A 142 -10.95 7.42 -0.35
CA THR A 142 -11.77 8.38 0.39
C THR A 142 -11.28 8.52 1.84
N THR A 143 -11.39 9.74 2.37
CA THR A 143 -11.15 10.06 3.78
C THR A 143 -12.43 9.95 4.62
N GLN A 144 -13.57 9.67 3.99
CA GLN A 144 -14.83 9.46 4.69
C GLN A 144 -14.97 7.99 5.15
N PRO A 145 -15.67 7.75 6.28
CA PRO A 145 -16.08 6.40 6.66
C PRO A 145 -16.94 5.76 5.58
N ILE A 146 -16.81 4.44 5.39
CA ILE A 146 -17.61 3.68 4.42
C ILE A 146 -18.56 2.78 5.20
N ALA A 147 -19.87 2.97 5.01
CA ALA A 147 -20.88 2.07 5.58
C ALA A 147 -20.98 0.81 4.71
N LEU A 148 -21.00 -0.35 5.36
CA LEU A 148 -21.27 -1.65 4.76
C LEU A 148 -22.75 -1.98 4.90
N ASP A 149 -23.25 -2.88 4.05
CA ASP A 149 -24.63 -3.37 4.10
C ASP A 149 -24.94 -4.10 5.41
N SER A 150 -23.92 -4.65 6.08
CA SER A 150 -24.01 -5.26 7.42
C SER A 150 -24.21 -4.25 8.55
N GLY A 151 -24.19 -2.94 8.27
CA GLY A 151 -24.25 -1.87 9.26
C GLY A 151 -22.89 -1.55 9.92
N LEU A 152 -21.84 -2.28 9.57
CA LEU A 152 -20.47 -1.98 9.98
C LEU A 152 -19.93 -0.76 9.24
N ILE A 153 -19.18 0.08 9.95
CA ILE A 153 -18.57 1.29 9.38
C ILE A 153 -17.06 1.08 9.30
N LEU A 154 -16.51 1.11 8.09
CA LEU A 154 -15.06 1.09 7.87
C LEU A 154 -14.51 2.51 8.09
N PRO A 155 -13.63 2.72 9.08
CA PRO A 155 -13.05 4.02 9.37
C PRO A 155 -12.01 4.43 8.31
N PRO A 156 -11.69 5.72 8.19
CA PRO A 156 -10.62 6.18 7.33
C PRO A 156 -9.23 5.76 7.82
N VAL A 157 -8.33 5.48 6.87
CA VAL A 157 -6.95 5.06 7.13
C VAL A 157 -6.00 6.16 6.66
N PRO A 158 -5.42 6.97 7.57
CA PRO A 158 -4.68 8.18 7.20
C PRO A 158 -3.21 7.96 6.80
N LEU A 159 -2.71 6.71 6.72
CA LEU A 159 -1.32 6.37 6.35
C LEU A 159 -0.24 7.15 7.13
N LEU A 160 -0.50 7.45 8.40
CA LEU A 160 0.39 8.27 9.24
C LEU A 160 1.71 7.55 9.59
N SER A 161 1.81 6.25 9.33
CA SER A 161 3.05 5.48 9.50
C SER A 161 4.08 5.74 8.40
N LEU A 162 3.68 6.32 7.26
CA LEU A 162 4.60 6.58 6.16
C LEU A 162 5.43 7.84 6.43
N PRO A 163 6.75 7.82 6.17
CA PRO A 163 7.59 8.99 6.33
C PRO A 163 7.17 10.08 5.34
N THR A 164 6.78 11.23 5.86
CA THR A 164 6.48 12.42 5.05
C THR A 164 7.72 13.27 4.89
N VAL A 165 8.06 13.65 3.66
CA VAL A 165 9.13 14.62 3.39
C VAL A 165 8.71 15.98 3.95
N ARG A 166 9.39 16.45 5.00
CA ARG A 166 9.10 17.77 5.62
C ARG A 166 9.80 18.92 4.91
N SER A 167 10.98 18.66 4.36
CA SER A 167 11.79 19.63 3.62
C SER A 167 12.77 18.89 2.74
N PHE A 168 13.09 19.44 1.58
CA PHE A 168 14.23 19.03 0.78
C PHE A 168 15.22 20.20 0.69
N ARG A 169 16.52 19.91 0.65
CA ARG A 169 17.56 20.89 0.40
C ARG A 169 18.41 20.39 -0.75
N LEU A 170 18.62 21.24 -1.74
CA LEU A 170 19.59 20.97 -2.80
C LEU A 170 20.99 20.93 -2.17
N LEU A 171 21.65 19.78 -2.27
CA LEU A 171 23.06 19.65 -1.94
C LEU A 171 23.88 20.00 -3.19
N PRO A 172 24.97 20.77 -3.07
CA PRO A 172 25.86 20.97 -4.20
C PRO A 172 26.36 19.60 -4.68
N PRO A 173 26.60 19.43 -6.00
CA PRO A 173 27.17 18.20 -6.52
C PRO A 173 28.51 17.90 -5.81
N SER A 174 28.90 16.63 -5.79
CA SER A 174 30.18 16.20 -5.22
C SER A 174 31.33 17.01 -5.85
N PRO A 175 32.45 17.26 -5.15
CA PRO A 175 33.52 18.14 -5.64
C PRO A 175 34.06 17.78 -7.04
N HIS A 176 34.00 16.50 -7.42
CA HIS A 176 34.41 16.00 -8.73
C HIS A 176 33.35 16.19 -9.84
N LEU A 177 32.11 16.55 -9.49
CA LEU A 177 31.01 16.90 -10.39
C LEU A 177 30.68 18.40 -10.32
N GLN A 178 31.40 19.18 -9.50
CA GLN A 178 31.24 20.62 -9.48
C GLN A 178 31.77 21.21 -10.78
N ALA A 179 30.96 22.07 -11.39
CA ALA A 179 31.38 22.81 -12.56
C ALA A 179 32.50 23.77 -12.16
N ASN A 180 33.73 23.38 -12.47
CA ASN A 180 34.86 24.29 -12.35
C ASN A 180 34.87 25.20 -13.56
N LYS A 181 34.83 26.51 -13.31
CA LYS A 181 35.07 27.49 -14.36
C LYS A 181 36.51 27.28 -14.82
N LEU A 182 36.68 26.70 -16.01
CA LEU A 182 37.99 26.63 -16.65
C LEU A 182 38.45 28.08 -16.84
N GLU A 183 39.50 28.47 -16.13
CA GLU A 183 40.22 29.68 -16.45
C GLU A 183 40.90 29.42 -17.79
N CYS A 184 40.44 30.10 -18.84
CA CYS A 184 41.08 30.06 -20.13
C CYS A 184 42.43 30.75 -19.99
N ASP A 185 43.50 29.98 -19.81
CA ASP A 185 44.85 30.50 -19.96
C ASP A 185 45.00 30.95 -21.43
N VAL A 186 45.33 32.21 -21.62
CA VAL A 186 45.20 32.92 -22.91
C VAL A 186 46.26 32.47 -23.94
N ASP A 187 47.10 31.48 -23.62
CA ASP A 187 48.24 31.07 -24.42
C ASP A 187 48.07 29.69 -25.09
N THR A 188 46.92 29.42 -25.72
CA THR A 188 46.80 28.29 -26.67
C THR A 188 46.77 28.79 -28.10
N SER A 189 47.88 29.36 -28.55
CA SER A 189 48.12 29.76 -29.95
C SER A 189 48.69 28.64 -30.83
N SER A 190 48.60 27.35 -30.45
CA SER A 190 49.10 26.26 -31.31
C SER A 190 48.35 24.93 -31.18
N GLY A 191 47.04 24.92 -31.45
CA GLY A 191 46.26 23.68 -31.56
C GLY A 191 45.56 23.57 -32.91
N VAL A 192 46.13 22.78 -33.84
CA VAL A 192 45.52 22.40 -35.13
C VAL A 192 44.40 21.39 -34.89
N PHE A 193 43.25 21.83 -34.37
CA PHE A 193 42.04 21.02 -34.33
C PHE A 193 40.90 21.78 -35.01
N ILE A 194 40.41 21.20 -36.11
CA ILE A 194 39.51 21.83 -37.09
C ILE A 194 38.03 21.65 -36.70
N TYR A 195 37.74 20.84 -35.67
CA TYR A 195 36.37 20.64 -35.19
C TYR A 195 36.23 21.12 -33.74
N THR A 196 35.91 22.41 -33.66
CA THR A 196 35.13 23.10 -32.63
C THR A 196 35.78 23.32 -31.26
N PRO A 197 36.21 24.55 -30.97
CA PRO A 197 36.12 25.08 -29.63
C PRO A 197 34.87 25.94 -29.53
N LEU A 198 34.09 25.70 -28.47
CA LEU A 198 33.31 26.75 -27.83
C LEU A 198 34.23 27.96 -27.71
N LEU A 199 34.00 29.01 -28.51
CA LEU A 199 34.70 30.29 -28.38
C LEU A 199 34.35 30.80 -26.98
N LEU A 200 35.21 30.50 -26.00
CA LEU A 200 35.19 31.12 -24.69
C LEU A 200 35.43 32.60 -24.95
N ASN A 201 34.32 33.31 -25.05
CA ASN A 201 34.27 34.73 -25.31
C ASN A 201 35.01 35.39 -24.16
N ASN A 202 36.29 35.75 -24.38
CA ASN A 202 37.03 36.70 -23.58
C ASN A 202 36.24 38.00 -23.65
N LYS A 203 35.26 38.15 -22.75
CA LYS A 203 34.51 39.38 -22.54
C LYS A 203 35.54 40.44 -22.19
N ARG A 204 35.94 41.22 -23.20
CA ARG A 204 36.23 42.63 -23.00
C ARG A 204 35.05 43.18 -22.22
N VAL A 205 35.34 43.67 -21.02
CA VAL A 205 34.39 44.34 -20.15
C VAL A 205 33.84 45.54 -20.94
N ASN A 206 32.67 45.36 -21.54
CA ASN A 206 31.83 46.48 -21.92
C ASN A 206 30.90 46.72 -20.73
N GLU A 207 31.07 47.86 -20.07
CA GLU A 207 30.28 48.36 -18.92
C GLU A 207 28.80 48.66 -19.24
N SER A 208 28.22 47.97 -20.23
CA SER A 208 26.89 48.29 -20.72
C SER A 208 26.14 47.06 -21.23
N LYS A 209 25.86 46.10 -20.35
CA LYS A 209 24.75 45.16 -20.55
C LYS A 209 24.25 44.54 -19.24
N PRO A 210 22.93 44.31 -19.13
CA PRO A 210 22.23 44.21 -17.86
C PRO A 210 22.52 42.90 -17.14
N ASP A 211 22.35 42.96 -15.83
CA ASP A 211 22.53 41.87 -14.89
C ASP A 211 21.49 40.79 -15.15
N PHE A 212 21.93 39.59 -15.53
CA PHE A 212 21.02 38.48 -15.82
C PHE A 212 20.56 37.86 -14.50
N LYS A 213 19.35 38.24 -14.07
CA LYS A 213 18.61 37.51 -13.05
C LYS A 213 18.07 36.23 -13.67
N TRP A 214 18.61 35.08 -13.26
CA TRP A 214 17.98 33.79 -13.53
C TRP A 214 16.63 33.75 -12.82
N VAL A 215 15.56 33.72 -13.59
CA VAL A 215 14.21 33.43 -13.09
C VAL A 215 14.07 31.91 -13.18
N CYS A 216 14.04 31.26 -12.02
CA CYS A 216 13.51 29.89 -11.95
C CYS A 216 11.99 30.02 -12.12
N GLY A 217 11.46 29.42 -13.19
CA GLY A 217 10.03 29.41 -13.47
C GLY A 217 9.24 28.59 -12.44
N ASP A 218 7.95 28.94 -12.35
CA ASP A 218 6.89 28.30 -11.56
C ASP A 218 6.77 26.79 -11.77
#